data_AF-Q4CW08-F1
#
_entry.id   AF-Q4CW08-F1
#
_cell.length_a   1.000
_cell.length_b   1.000
_cell.length_c   1.000
_cell.angle_alpha   90.00
_cell.angle_beta   90.00
_cell.angle_gamma   90.00
#
_symmetry.space_group_name_H-M   'P 1'
#
loop_
_entity.id
_entity.type
_entity.pdbx_description
1 polymer ?
#
loop_
_entity_poly.entity_id
_entity_poly.type
_entity_poly.pdbx_seq_one_letter_code
_entity_poly.pdbx_strand_id
1 'polypeptide(L)'
;RLQEWGPLLSLAIPSMGMMFSEWVSLEINNIFSGFGTREELAAFGITFQLSGICWASASGTFIAASVLVGNAIGEGKPLLARRMAFCCLFMTVTIALLNLIVVSLAKNLIPRIFTDDKKVISIVHSLLKYFFIYHVFDAFQSGVMGVLRGCGKQKLGAYVILLVYSIVGVPLGIILFLKTGFGIGALWFGPAFGVMVAGFPVYMYILLYHIKWGELKAHTDSQELSGVIVEENVDEVLVCSNDSSENGEEGNSKNDDKKTILNGKTSQNNTPTLTRSPSPQPIGQQKRYQVETNVAREGTE
;
A
#
# COMPACT_ATOMS: atom_id res chain seq x y z
N ARG A 1 -18.11 20.38 -0.97
CA ARG A 1 -18.14 19.17 -1.84
C ARG A 1 -16.95 19.09 -2.81
N LEU A 2 -16.32 20.19 -3.26
CA LEU A 2 -15.09 20.15 -4.09
C LEU A 2 -13.76 20.21 -3.31
N GLN A 3 -13.78 20.46 -2.00
CA GLN A 3 -12.56 20.62 -1.20
C GLN A 3 -11.71 19.33 -1.07
N GLU A 4 -12.29 18.16 -1.32
CA GLU A 4 -11.60 16.86 -1.21
C GLU A 4 -10.83 16.43 -2.48
N TRP A 5 -10.97 17.16 -3.58
CA TRP A 5 -10.30 16.79 -4.84
C TRP A 5 -8.78 17.01 -4.80
N GLY A 6 -8.29 17.96 -4.01
CA GLY A 6 -6.86 18.27 -3.90
C GLY A 6 -6.01 17.08 -3.42
N PRO A 7 -6.30 16.51 -2.24
CA PRO A 7 -5.61 15.31 -1.75
C PRO A 7 -5.75 14.12 -2.69
N LEU A 8 -6.96 13.89 -3.24
CA LEU A 8 -7.21 12.81 -4.20
C LEU A 8 -6.34 12.95 -5.46
N LEU A 9 -6.31 14.13 -6.07
CA LEU A 9 -5.48 14.41 -7.25
C LEU A 9 -3.98 14.27 -6.94
N SER A 10 -3.53 14.70 -5.75
CA SER A 10 -2.14 14.56 -5.33
C SER A 10 -1.69 13.09 -5.20
N LEU A 11 -2.61 12.15 -4.94
CA LEU A 11 -2.33 10.70 -4.92
C LEU A 11 -2.55 10.05 -6.30
N ALA A 12 -3.57 10.51 -7.04
CA ALA A 12 -3.96 9.95 -8.33
C ALA A 12 -2.97 10.30 -9.45
N ILE A 13 -2.46 11.54 -9.51
CA ILE A 13 -1.51 11.98 -10.54
C ILE A 13 -0.22 11.15 -10.50
N PRO A 14 0.45 10.96 -9.34
CA PRO A 14 1.62 10.07 -9.27
C PRO A 14 1.30 8.62 -9.60
N SER A 15 0.12 8.12 -9.20
CA SER A 15 -0.30 6.75 -9.53
C SER A 15 -0.51 6.56 -11.03
N MET A 16 -1.11 7.56 -11.70
CA MET A 16 -1.28 7.58 -13.14
C MET A 16 0.08 7.65 -13.84
N GLY A 17 0.97 8.56 -13.41
CA GLY A 17 2.33 8.65 -13.95
C GLY A 17 3.13 7.37 -13.79
N MET A 18 2.98 6.67 -12.65
CA MET A 18 3.63 5.39 -12.41
C MET A 18 3.19 4.33 -13.43
N MET A 19 1.89 4.14 -13.65
CA MET A 19 1.42 3.16 -14.64
C MET A 19 1.74 3.62 -16.06
N PHE A 20 1.42 4.87 -16.39
CA PHE A 20 1.57 5.37 -17.75
C PHE A 20 3.03 5.32 -18.23
N SER A 21 4.00 5.59 -17.35
CA SER A 21 5.42 5.53 -17.70
C SER A 21 5.86 4.15 -18.20
N GLU A 22 5.41 3.07 -17.55
CA GLU A 22 5.70 1.69 -17.95
C GLU A 22 5.08 1.37 -19.30
N TRP A 23 3.79 1.65 -19.45
CA TRP A 23 3.03 1.33 -20.66
C TRP A 23 3.55 2.11 -21.86
N VAL A 24 3.81 3.42 -21.72
CA VAL A 24 4.42 4.22 -22.79
C VAL A 24 5.80 3.69 -23.16
N SER A 25 6.61 3.29 -22.17
CA SER A 25 7.93 2.74 -22.43
C SER A 25 7.86 1.43 -23.23
N LEU A 26 6.92 0.55 -22.91
CA LEU A 26 6.69 -0.69 -23.66
C LEU A 26 6.09 -0.44 -25.06
N GLU A 27 5.21 0.54 -25.21
CA GLU A 27 4.69 0.96 -26.51
C GLU A 27 5.77 1.58 -27.40
N ILE A 28 6.76 2.28 -26.83
CA ILE A 28 7.93 2.73 -27.59
C ILE A 28 8.65 1.51 -28.18
N ASN A 29 8.89 0.44 -27.41
CA ASN A 29 9.47 -0.79 -27.97
C ASN A 29 8.59 -1.38 -29.08
N ASN A 30 7.27 -1.39 -28.90
CA ASN A 30 6.33 -1.84 -29.93
C ASN A 30 6.46 -1.01 -31.23
N ILE A 31 6.57 0.31 -31.15
CA ILE A 31 6.83 1.18 -32.30
C ILE A 31 8.18 0.86 -32.93
N PHE A 32 9.23 0.67 -32.13
CA PHE A 32 10.56 0.35 -32.62
C PHE A 32 10.65 -1.03 -33.30
N SER A 33 9.79 -1.98 -32.93
CA SER A 33 9.67 -3.26 -33.65
C SER A 33 9.32 -3.09 -35.13
N GLY A 34 8.72 -1.94 -35.51
CA GLY A 34 8.43 -1.57 -36.90
C GLY A 34 9.67 -1.31 -37.77
N PHE A 35 10.85 -1.09 -37.17
CA PHE A 35 12.12 -1.02 -37.91
C PHE A 35 12.72 -2.40 -38.21
N GLY A 36 12.15 -3.48 -37.67
CA GLY A 36 12.54 -4.85 -37.97
C GLY A 36 11.98 -5.36 -39.29
N THR A 37 12.17 -6.65 -39.58
CA THR A 37 11.51 -7.28 -40.74
C THR A 37 9.99 -7.42 -40.51
N ARG A 38 9.23 -7.67 -41.58
CA ARG A 38 7.78 -7.89 -41.49
C ARG A 38 7.44 -9.05 -40.54
N GLU A 39 8.26 -10.09 -40.56
CA GLU A 39 8.11 -11.27 -39.70
C GLU A 39 8.46 -10.97 -38.24
N GLU A 40 9.48 -10.14 -37.99
CA GLU A 40 9.86 -9.71 -36.63
C GLU A 40 8.79 -8.82 -35.99
N LEU A 41 8.26 -7.85 -36.74
CA LEU A 41 7.16 -7.00 -36.30
C LEU A 41 5.92 -7.82 -35.93
N ALA A 42 5.52 -8.74 -36.82
CA ALA A 42 4.38 -9.63 -36.56
C ALA A 42 4.61 -10.49 -35.31
N ALA A 43 5.80 -11.06 -35.15
CA ALA A 43 6.16 -11.86 -33.98
C ALA A 43 6.15 -11.04 -32.68
N PHE A 44 6.70 -9.83 -32.71
CA PHE A 44 6.72 -8.94 -31.56
C PHE A 44 5.30 -8.57 -31.14
N GLY A 45 4.42 -8.22 -32.09
CA GLY A 45 3.01 -7.95 -31.83
C GLY A 45 2.28 -9.12 -31.16
N ILE A 46 2.50 -10.36 -31.62
CA ILE A 46 1.92 -11.56 -30.98
C ILE A 46 2.41 -11.68 -29.53
N THR A 47 3.71 -11.51 -29.28
CA THR A 47 4.25 -11.58 -27.91
C THR A 47 3.79 -10.43 -27.02
N PHE A 48 3.55 -9.25 -27.60
CA PHE A 48 3.03 -8.10 -26.88
C PHE A 48 1.58 -8.33 -26.42
N GLN A 49 0.73 -8.88 -27.30
CA GLN A 49 -0.63 -9.29 -26.93
C GLN A 49 -0.64 -10.38 -25.86
N LEU A 50 0.27 -11.36 -25.97
CA LEU A 50 0.44 -12.39 -24.95
C LEU A 50 0.84 -11.80 -23.59
N SER A 51 1.76 -10.82 -23.59
CA SER A 51 2.13 -10.08 -22.39
C SER A 51 0.94 -9.39 -21.75
N GLY A 52 0.07 -8.75 -22.55
CA GLY A 52 -1.15 -8.12 -22.05
C GLY A 52 -2.11 -9.11 -21.37
N ILE A 53 -2.29 -10.31 -21.93
CA ILE A 53 -3.11 -11.37 -21.33
C ILE A 53 -2.51 -11.87 -20.01
N CYS A 54 -1.18 -12.09 -19.98
CA CYS A 54 -0.49 -12.52 -18.78
C CYS A 54 -0.46 -11.44 -17.69
N TRP A 55 -0.37 -10.16 -18.06
CA TRP A 55 -0.49 -9.05 -17.12
C TRP A 55 -1.91 -8.94 -16.57
N ALA A 56 -2.94 -9.12 -17.42
CA ALA A 56 -4.33 -9.09 -16.99
C ALA A 56 -4.63 -10.12 -15.89
N SER A 57 -4.05 -11.33 -15.96
CA SER A 57 -4.23 -12.33 -14.90
C SER A 57 -3.54 -11.94 -13.58
N ALA A 58 -2.41 -11.24 -13.62
CA ALA A 58 -1.71 -10.73 -12.44
C ALA A 58 -2.28 -9.40 -11.91
N SER A 59 -3.00 -8.63 -12.74
CA SER A 59 -3.55 -7.32 -12.36
C SER A 59 -4.51 -7.39 -11.17
N GLY A 60 -5.20 -8.52 -10.99
CA GLY A 60 -6.07 -8.76 -9.84
C GLY A 60 -5.33 -8.72 -8.50
N THR A 61 -4.13 -9.31 -8.42
CA THR A 61 -3.34 -9.29 -7.17
C THR A 61 -2.74 -7.91 -6.89
N PHE A 62 -2.40 -7.16 -7.94
CA PHE A 62 -2.00 -5.77 -7.84
C PHE A 62 -3.08 -4.89 -7.20
N ILE A 63 -4.33 -4.99 -7.69
CA ILE A 63 -5.46 -4.25 -7.14
C ILE A 63 -5.74 -4.70 -5.69
N ALA A 64 -5.74 -6.02 -5.44
CA ALA A 64 -5.93 -6.57 -4.10
C ALA A 64 -4.86 -6.08 -3.11
N ALA A 65 -3.59 -6.02 -3.52
CA ALA A 65 -2.50 -5.48 -2.70
C ALA A 65 -2.78 -4.03 -2.31
N SER A 66 -3.19 -3.19 -3.28
CA SER A 66 -3.52 -1.78 -3.02
C SER A 66 -4.66 -1.62 -2.02
N VAL A 67 -5.72 -2.41 -2.14
CA VAL A 67 -6.90 -2.32 -1.27
C VAL A 67 -6.61 -2.88 0.12
N LEU A 68 -6.04 -4.08 0.21
CA LEU A 68 -5.80 -4.75 1.50
C LEU A 68 -4.76 -4.01 2.36
N VAL A 69 -3.68 -3.53 1.73
CA VAL A 69 -2.66 -2.72 2.42
C VAL A 69 -3.25 -1.37 2.83
N GLY A 70 -3.99 -0.70 1.94
CA GLY A 70 -4.66 0.57 2.25
C GLY A 70 -5.64 0.45 3.41
N ASN A 71 -6.50 -0.58 3.40
CA ASN A 71 -7.47 -0.84 4.47
C ASN A 71 -6.78 -1.16 5.80
N ALA A 72 -5.75 -2.02 5.81
CA ALA A 72 -5.03 -2.36 7.03
C ALA A 72 -4.28 -1.15 7.65
N ILE A 73 -3.79 -0.21 6.82
CA ILE A 73 -3.22 1.06 7.29
C ILE A 73 -4.34 1.97 7.83
N GLY A 74 -5.47 2.04 7.13
CA GLY A 74 -6.66 2.80 7.57
C GLY A 74 -7.21 2.32 8.92
N GLU A 75 -7.17 1.02 9.20
CA GLU A 75 -7.55 0.42 10.48
C GLU A 75 -6.51 0.62 11.61
N GLY A 76 -5.39 1.29 11.34
CA GLY A 76 -4.31 1.46 12.32
C GLY A 76 -3.57 0.16 12.65
N LYS A 77 -3.56 -0.82 11.74
CA LYS A 77 -2.91 -2.13 11.90
C LYS A 77 -1.71 -2.28 10.96
N PRO A 78 -0.60 -1.54 11.18
CA PRO A 78 0.54 -1.52 10.27
C PRO A 78 1.24 -2.88 10.10
N LEU A 79 1.26 -3.72 11.14
CA LEU A 79 1.81 -5.08 11.05
C LEU A 79 0.95 -5.99 10.17
N LEU A 80 -0.37 -5.80 10.19
CA LEU A 80 -1.28 -6.52 9.30
C LEU A 80 -1.06 -6.05 7.86
N ALA A 81 -0.90 -4.74 7.64
CA ALA A 81 -0.58 -4.19 6.32
C ALA A 81 0.70 -4.80 5.73
N ARG A 82 1.75 -4.97 6.55
CA ARG A 82 2.98 -5.67 6.14
C ARG A 82 2.70 -7.10 5.71
N ARG A 83 1.95 -7.86 6.52
CA ARG A 83 1.60 -9.26 6.20
C ARG A 83 0.79 -9.37 4.90
N MET A 84 -0.18 -8.49 4.72
CA MET A 84 -0.99 -8.42 3.49
C MET A 84 -0.11 -8.12 2.28
N ALA A 85 0.82 -7.16 2.38
CA ALA A 85 1.75 -6.84 1.31
C ALA A 85 2.58 -8.07 0.87
N PHE A 86 3.23 -8.76 1.81
CA PHE A 86 4.03 -9.95 1.48
C PHE A 86 3.17 -11.11 0.97
N CYS A 87 1.94 -11.29 1.48
CA CYS A 87 1.00 -12.29 0.99
C CYS A 87 0.60 -12.01 -0.47
N CYS A 88 0.21 -10.77 -0.79
CA CYS A 88 -0.13 -10.39 -2.15
C CYS A 88 1.06 -10.51 -3.11
N LEU A 89 2.28 -10.18 -2.68
CA LEU A 89 3.50 -10.37 -3.47
C LEU A 89 3.75 -11.85 -3.76
N PHE A 90 3.62 -12.72 -2.75
CA PHE A 90 3.74 -14.17 -2.93
C PHE A 90 2.70 -14.72 -3.93
N MET A 91 1.45 -14.27 -3.81
CA MET A 91 0.39 -14.62 -4.77
C MET A 91 0.70 -14.13 -6.18
N THR A 92 1.21 -12.91 -6.31
CA THR A 92 1.58 -12.33 -7.62
C THR A 92 2.68 -13.14 -8.31
N VAL A 93 3.73 -13.50 -7.58
CA VAL A 93 4.81 -14.36 -8.11
C VAL A 93 4.27 -15.76 -8.47
N THR A 94 3.38 -16.32 -7.65
CA THR A 94 2.74 -17.61 -7.93
C THR A 94 1.94 -17.57 -9.24
N ILE A 95 1.12 -16.52 -9.45
CA ILE A 95 0.39 -16.32 -10.70
C ILE A 95 1.35 -16.13 -11.88
N ALA A 96 2.45 -15.40 -11.69
CA ALA A 96 3.45 -15.23 -12.74
C ALA A 96 4.09 -16.56 -13.16
N LEU A 97 4.41 -17.44 -12.20
CA LEU A 97 4.92 -18.78 -12.48
C LEU A 97 3.87 -19.68 -13.16
N LEU A 98 2.61 -19.59 -12.75
CA LEU A 98 1.51 -20.29 -13.42
C LEU A 98 1.35 -19.82 -14.87
N ASN A 99 1.43 -18.52 -15.13
CA ASN A 99 1.43 -17.98 -16.50
C ASN A 99 2.58 -18.57 -17.33
N LEU A 100 3.80 -18.65 -16.77
CA LEU A 100 4.95 -19.27 -17.44
C LEU A 100 4.68 -20.73 -17.81
N ILE A 101 4.07 -21.51 -16.92
CA ILE A 101 3.70 -22.91 -17.19
C ILE A 101 2.65 -22.99 -18.30
N VAL A 102 1.58 -22.21 -18.21
CA VAL A 102 0.49 -22.19 -19.21
C VAL A 102 1.03 -21.80 -20.59
N VAL A 103 1.83 -20.73 -20.68
CA VAL A 103 2.42 -20.29 -21.94
C VAL A 103 3.44 -21.29 -22.46
N SER A 104 4.22 -21.94 -21.60
CA SER A 104 5.18 -22.98 -22.00
C SER A 104 4.48 -24.21 -22.60
N LEU A 105 3.35 -24.63 -22.03
CA LEU A 105 2.53 -25.71 -22.56
C LEU A 105 1.83 -25.31 -23.87
N ALA A 106 1.36 -24.07 -23.95
CA ALA A 106 0.66 -23.54 -25.11
C ALA A 106 1.58 -22.90 -26.17
N LYS A 107 2.91 -23.00 -26.04
CA LYS A 107 3.91 -22.31 -26.90
C LYS A 107 3.76 -22.59 -28.40
N ASN A 108 3.18 -23.74 -28.77
CA ASN A 108 2.93 -24.12 -30.16
C ASN A 108 1.53 -23.70 -30.64
N LEU A 109 0.56 -23.62 -29.73
CA LEU A 109 -0.81 -23.23 -30.03
C LEU A 109 -0.94 -21.70 -30.13
N ILE A 110 -0.34 -20.96 -29.20
CA ILE A 110 -0.48 -19.50 -29.12
C ILE A 110 -0.11 -18.83 -30.46
N PRO A 111 1.09 -19.03 -31.05
CA PRO A 111 1.44 -18.34 -32.28
C PRO A 111 0.58 -18.76 -33.47
N ARG A 112 0.14 -20.03 -33.48
CA ARG A 112 -0.69 -20.60 -34.54
C ARG A 112 -2.12 -20.06 -34.56
N ILE A 113 -2.60 -19.49 -33.45
CA ILE A 113 -3.91 -18.79 -33.41
C ILE A 113 -3.83 -17.46 -34.16
N PHE A 114 -2.65 -16.82 -34.20
CA PHE A 114 -2.48 -15.51 -34.85
C PHE A 114 -2.02 -15.61 -36.30
N THR A 115 -1.25 -16.64 -36.66
CA THR A 115 -0.70 -16.78 -38.01
C THR A 115 -0.31 -18.22 -38.36
N ASP A 116 -0.43 -18.55 -39.65
CA ASP A 116 0.07 -19.80 -40.23
C ASP A 116 1.52 -19.69 -40.76
N ASP A 117 2.12 -18.48 -40.73
CA ASP A 117 3.50 -18.28 -41.20
C ASP A 117 4.53 -18.89 -40.25
N LYS A 118 5.18 -19.96 -40.72
CA LYS A 118 6.22 -20.69 -39.98
C LYS A 118 7.40 -19.80 -39.55
N LYS A 119 7.75 -18.77 -40.33
CA LYS A 119 8.85 -17.86 -39.96
C LYS A 119 8.48 -17.05 -38.73
N VAL A 120 7.28 -16.47 -38.72
CA VAL A 120 6.77 -15.69 -37.58
C VAL A 120 6.70 -16.57 -36.32
N ILE A 121 6.17 -17.79 -36.45
CA ILE A 121 6.10 -18.75 -35.32
C ILE A 121 7.49 -19.05 -34.74
N SER A 122 8.50 -19.26 -35.59
CA SER A 122 9.88 -19.49 -35.15
C SER A 122 10.46 -18.29 -34.40
N ILE A 123 10.17 -17.06 -34.84
CA ILE A 123 10.62 -15.84 -34.17
C ILE A 123 9.91 -15.70 -32.81
N VAL A 124 8.60 -15.95 -32.74
CA VAL A 124 7.85 -15.94 -31.47
C VAL A 124 8.45 -16.91 -30.47
N HIS A 125 8.82 -18.13 -30.89
CA HIS A 125 9.50 -19.10 -30.01
C HIS A 125 10.84 -18.58 -29.45
N SER A 126 11.58 -17.80 -30.23
CA SER A 126 12.80 -17.14 -29.77
C SER A 126 12.48 -16.05 -28.75
N LEU A 127 11.48 -15.23 -29.04
CA LEU A 127 11.03 -14.12 -28.18
C LEU A 127 10.50 -14.59 -26.81
N LEU A 128 9.82 -15.76 -26.76
CA LEU A 128 9.27 -16.31 -25.52
C LEU A 128 10.32 -16.48 -24.42
N LYS A 129 11.59 -16.75 -24.76
CA LYS A 129 12.67 -16.90 -23.79
C LYS A 129 12.93 -15.60 -23.02
N TYR A 130 12.95 -14.47 -23.75
CA TYR A 130 13.14 -13.13 -23.16
C TYR A 130 11.88 -12.69 -22.42
N PHE A 131 10.71 -12.97 -23.00
CA PHE A 131 9.42 -12.68 -22.39
C PHE A 131 9.22 -13.38 -21.03
N PHE A 132 9.64 -14.65 -20.87
CA PHE A 132 9.50 -15.34 -19.58
C PHE A 132 10.30 -14.70 -18.47
N ILE A 133 11.52 -14.24 -18.77
CA ILE A 133 12.35 -13.53 -17.80
C ILE A 133 11.66 -12.21 -17.45
N TYR A 134 11.27 -11.44 -18.47
CA TYR A 134 10.55 -10.19 -18.30
C TYR A 134 9.30 -10.35 -17.42
N HIS A 135 8.41 -11.29 -17.74
CA HIS A 135 7.11 -11.49 -17.11
C HIS A 135 7.21 -11.74 -15.60
N VAL A 136 8.19 -12.53 -15.15
CA VAL A 136 8.37 -12.81 -13.71
C VAL A 136 8.74 -11.55 -12.94
N PHE A 137 9.67 -10.76 -13.47
CA PHE A 137 10.12 -9.52 -12.82
C PHE A 137 9.08 -8.40 -12.93
N ASP A 138 8.40 -8.29 -14.07
CA ASP A 138 7.31 -7.35 -14.32
C ASP A 138 6.12 -7.60 -13.38
N ALA A 139 5.72 -8.86 -13.22
CA ALA A 139 4.67 -9.23 -12.28
C ALA A 139 5.06 -8.89 -10.83
N PHE A 140 6.30 -9.19 -10.42
CA PHE A 140 6.79 -8.81 -9.09
C PHE A 140 6.74 -7.29 -8.90
N GLN A 141 7.28 -6.52 -9.84
CA GLN A 141 7.24 -5.06 -9.84
C GLN A 141 5.82 -4.54 -9.74
N SER A 142 4.90 -5.05 -10.56
CA SER A 142 3.47 -4.71 -10.53
C SER A 142 2.91 -4.95 -9.13
N GLY A 143 3.19 -6.10 -8.51
CA GLY A 143 2.80 -6.38 -7.13
C GLY A 143 3.31 -5.32 -6.14
N VAL A 144 4.58 -4.90 -6.25
CA VAL A 144 5.16 -3.85 -5.40
C VAL A 144 4.50 -2.49 -5.63
N MET A 145 4.20 -2.13 -6.88
CA MET A 145 3.46 -0.91 -7.20
C MET A 145 2.09 -0.88 -6.51
N GLY A 146 1.43 -2.04 -6.40
CA GLY A 146 0.15 -2.18 -5.71
C GLY A 146 0.29 -1.90 -4.22
N VAL A 147 1.33 -2.47 -3.60
CA VAL A 147 1.68 -2.19 -2.19
C VAL A 147 2.01 -0.71 -1.98
N LEU A 148 2.78 -0.09 -2.88
CA LEU A 148 3.13 1.33 -2.80
C LEU A 148 1.92 2.25 -2.92
N ARG A 149 0.98 1.89 -3.80
CA ARG A 149 -0.30 2.58 -3.93
C ARG A 149 -1.12 2.47 -2.64
N GLY A 150 -1.21 1.26 -2.05
CA GLY A 150 -1.87 1.04 -0.76
C GLY A 150 -1.23 1.81 0.39
N CYS A 151 0.09 1.99 0.39
CA CYS A 151 0.82 2.77 1.39
C CYS A 151 0.80 4.29 1.16
N GLY A 152 0.18 4.79 0.08
CA GLY A 152 0.23 6.22 -0.27
C GLY A 152 1.61 6.72 -0.75
N LYS A 153 2.55 5.82 -1.04
CA LYS A 153 3.93 6.12 -1.49
C LYS A 153 4.10 5.99 -3.01
N GLN A 154 3.06 6.32 -3.79
CA GLN A 154 3.08 6.21 -5.26
C GLN A 154 4.15 7.09 -5.94
N LYS A 155 4.46 8.29 -5.40
CA LYS A 155 5.54 9.15 -5.91
C LYS A 155 6.88 8.41 -5.99
N LEU A 156 7.21 7.63 -4.95
CA LEU A 156 8.44 6.84 -4.92
C LEU A 156 8.45 5.79 -6.04
N GLY A 157 7.35 5.04 -6.20
CA GLY A 157 7.26 4.06 -7.28
C GLY A 157 7.30 4.67 -8.68
N ALA A 158 6.74 5.89 -8.86
CA ALA A 158 6.80 6.62 -10.13
C ALA A 158 8.24 7.01 -10.51
N TYR A 159 9.06 7.45 -9.55
CA TYR A 159 10.48 7.73 -9.81
C TYR A 159 11.26 6.46 -10.18
N VAL A 160 11.00 5.35 -9.48
CA VAL A 160 11.69 4.08 -9.75
C VAL A 160 11.36 3.57 -11.15
N ILE A 161 10.08 3.52 -11.52
CA ILE A 161 9.67 2.95 -12.81
C ILE A 161 10.14 3.82 -13.99
N LEU A 162 10.15 5.15 -13.83
CA LEU A 162 10.70 6.08 -14.80
C LEU A 162 12.21 5.82 -15.02
N LEU A 163 12.97 5.61 -13.95
CA LEU A 163 14.39 5.29 -14.06
C LEU A 163 14.61 3.91 -14.72
N VAL A 164 13.86 2.91 -14.26
CA VAL A 164 13.99 1.52 -14.70
C VAL A 164 13.67 1.38 -16.19
N TYR A 165 12.56 1.91 -16.66
CA TYR A 165 12.14 1.73 -18.06
C TYR A 165 12.69 2.83 -18.97
N SER A 166 12.60 4.10 -18.58
CA SER A 166 12.92 5.21 -19.49
C SER A 166 14.41 5.52 -19.57
N ILE A 167 15.21 5.21 -18.54
CA ILE A 167 16.66 5.45 -18.55
C ILE A 167 17.45 4.17 -18.89
N VAL A 168 17.08 3.05 -18.27
CA VAL A 168 17.86 1.81 -18.39
C VAL A 168 17.25 0.86 -19.42
N GLY A 169 16.03 0.39 -19.18
CA GLY A 169 15.47 -0.76 -19.89
C GLY A 169 15.20 -0.53 -21.38
N VAL A 170 14.37 0.46 -21.71
CA VAL A 170 13.97 0.75 -23.10
C VAL A 170 15.12 1.28 -23.94
N PRO A 171 15.90 2.29 -23.49
CA PRO A 171 17.06 2.75 -24.26
C PRO A 171 18.07 1.63 -24.53
N LEU A 172 18.34 0.76 -23.54
CA LEU A 172 19.22 -0.39 -23.74
C LEU A 172 18.66 -1.35 -24.79
N GLY A 173 17.37 -1.67 -24.72
CA GLY A 173 16.70 -2.54 -25.69
C GLY A 173 16.76 -2.00 -27.12
N ILE A 174 16.47 -0.71 -27.30
CA ILE A 174 16.53 -0.03 -28.61
C ILE A 174 17.96 0.01 -29.14
N ILE A 175 18.95 0.33 -28.29
CA ILE A 175 20.36 0.39 -28.69
C ILE A 175 20.85 -1.00 -29.13
N LEU A 176 20.52 -2.06 -28.39
CA LEU A 176 20.87 -3.43 -28.78
C LEU A 176 20.15 -3.84 -30.07
N PHE A 177 18.88 -3.49 -30.21
CA PHE A 177 18.11 -3.80 -31.42
C PHE A 177 18.71 -3.15 -32.68
N LEU A 178 19.05 -1.86 -32.61
CA LEU A 178 19.51 -1.10 -33.76
C LEU A 178 21.01 -1.24 -34.06
N LYS A 179 21.88 -1.44 -33.04
CA LYS A 179 23.34 -1.38 -33.22
C LYS A 179 24.06 -2.72 -33.17
N THR A 180 23.58 -3.71 -32.41
CA THR A 180 24.38 -4.92 -32.12
C THR A 180 23.95 -6.16 -32.88
N GLY A 181 22.92 -6.07 -33.75
CA GLY A 181 22.41 -7.22 -34.49
C GLY A 181 21.80 -8.31 -33.60
N PHE A 182 21.49 -7.99 -32.34
CA PHE A 182 20.90 -8.92 -31.36
C PHE A 182 19.49 -9.40 -31.78
N GLY A 183 18.91 -8.75 -32.79
CA GLY A 183 17.59 -9.05 -33.34
C GLY A 183 16.46 -8.54 -32.46
N ILE A 184 15.23 -8.82 -32.87
CA ILE A 184 14.00 -8.34 -32.22
C ILE A 184 13.88 -8.72 -30.73
N GLY A 185 14.58 -9.77 -30.28
CA GLY A 185 14.65 -10.16 -28.86
C GLY A 185 15.22 -9.09 -27.93
N ALA A 186 16.04 -8.16 -28.46
CA ALA A 186 16.60 -7.04 -27.71
C ALA A 186 15.52 -6.16 -27.06
N LEU A 187 14.36 -6.01 -27.73
CA LEU A 187 13.25 -5.18 -27.25
C LEU A 187 12.57 -5.75 -26.00
N TRP A 188 12.62 -7.07 -25.79
CA TRP A 188 12.18 -7.70 -24.53
C TRP A 188 13.33 -7.79 -23.52
N PHE A 189 14.54 -8.04 -23.99
CA PHE A 189 15.73 -8.14 -23.14
C PHE A 189 16.03 -6.82 -22.40
N GLY A 190 15.92 -5.66 -23.07
CA GLY A 190 16.18 -4.35 -22.47
C GLY A 190 15.34 -4.10 -21.22
N PRO A 191 13.99 -4.09 -21.32
CA PRO A 191 13.11 -3.97 -20.16
C PRO A 191 13.37 -5.05 -19.10
N ALA A 192 13.55 -6.32 -19.50
CA ALA A 192 13.85 -7.40 -18.54
C ALA A 192 15.13 -7.11 -17.73
N PHE A 193 16.18 -6.66 -18.41
CA PHE A 193 17.44 -6.27 -17.79
C PHE A 193 17.27 -5.06 -16.88
N GLY A 194 16.55 -4.04 -17.33
CA GLY A 194 16.25 -2.84 -16.53
C GLY A 194 15.53 -3.18 -15.23
N VAL A 195 14.45 -3.98 -15.31
CA VAL A 195 13.69 -4.39 -14.12
C VAL A 195 14.53 -5.29 -13.23
N MET A 196 15.27 -6.25 -13.79
CA MET A 196 16.08 -7.17 -12.99
C MET A 196 17.24 -6.47 -12.26
N VAL A 197 17.94 -5.56 -12.92
CA VAL A 197 19.18 -4.95 -12.39
C VAL A 197 18.89 -3.69 -11.58
N ALA A 198 17.99 -2.82 -12.03
CA ALA A 198 17.66 -1.58 -11.34
C ALA A 198 16.38 -1.71 -10.51
N GLY A 199 15.32 -2.28 -11.09
CA GLY A 199 14.01 -2.34 -10.45
C GLY A 199 13.98 -3.24 -9.21
N PHE A 200 14.34 -4.51 -9.37
CA PHE A 200 14.21 -5.53 -8.34
C PHE A 200 14.99 -5.19 -7.06
N PRO A 201 16.27 -4.76 -7.08
CA PRO A 201 16.98 -4.36 -5.88
C PRO A 201 16.35 -3.14 -5.20
N VAL A 202 15.92 -2.15 -5.98
CA VAL A 202 15.30 -0.94 -5.44
C VAL A 202 13.94 -1.25 -4.81
N TYR A 203 13.10 -2.04 -5.46
CA TYR A 203 11.80 -2.46 -4.92
C TYR A 203 11.96 -3.33 -3.66
N MET A 204 12.93 -4.24 -3.65
CA MET A 204 13.26 -5.02 -2.44
C MET A 204 13.74 -4.12 -1.30
N TYR A 205 14.62 -3.16 -1.58
CA TYR A 205 15.05 -2.18 -0.58
C TYR A 205 13.87 -1.37 -0.04
N ILE A 206 12.95 -0.95 -0.90
CA ILE A 206 11.78 -0.18 -0.52
C ILE A 206 10.87 -1.00 0.41
N LEU A 207 10.56 -2.24 0.05
CA LEU A 207 9.69 -3.13 0.81
C LEU A 207 10.25 -3.50 2.19
N LEU A 208 11.56 -3.77 2.26
CA LEU A 208 12.21 -4.26 3.47
C LEU A 208 12.63 -3.15 4.43
N TYR A 209 13.11 -2.01 3.91
CA TYR A 209 13.78 -1.00 4.73
C TYR A 209 13.12 0.38 4.67
N HIS A 210 12.62 0.82 3.51
CA HIS A 210 12.11 2.19 3.35
C HIS A 210 10.67 2.37 3.83
N ILE A 211 9.86 1.32 3.77
CA ILE A 211 8.52 1.33 4.35
C ILE A 211 8.65 1.03 5.84
N LYS A 212 8.70 2.09 6.64
CA LYS A 212 8.57 2.01 8.09
C LYS A 212 7.13 1.68 8.46
N TRP A 213 6.79 0.39 8.40
CA TRP A 213 5.44 -0.09 8.61
C TRP A 213 4.80 0.48 9.88
N GLY A 214 5.53 0.53 11.01
CA GLY A 214 5.01 1.06 12.29
C GLY A 214 4.69 2.55 12.33
N GLU A 215 5.21 3.35 11.40
CA GLU A 215 4.95 4.80 11.32
C GLU A 215 3.80 5.13 10.34
N LEU A 216 3.30 4.14 9.58
CA LEU A 216 2.19 4.34 8.67
C LEU A 216 0.89 4.55 9.47
N LYS A 217 0.41 5.79 9.49
CA LYS A 217 -0.90 6.17 10.03
C LYS A 217 -1.82 6.55 8.88
N ALA A 218 -3.12 6.37 9.08
CA ALA A 218 -4.12 6.95 8.18
C ALA A 218 -3.86 8.45 8.05
N HIS A 219 -3.90 9.00 6.84
CA HIS A 219 -3.71 10.43 6.55
C HIS A 219 -4.86 11.32 7.05
N THR A 220 -5.57 10.90 8.09
CA THR A 220 -6.77 11.54 8.63
C THR A 220 -6.45 12.05 10.05
N ASP A 221 -6.46 13.38 10.18
CA ASP A 221 -6.78 14.17 11.37
C ASP A 221 -5.82 14.20 12.57
N SER A 222 -4.52 13.99 12.36
CA SER A 222 -3.54 14.37 13.40
C SER A 222 -3.43 15.89 13.63
N GLN A 223 -3.89 16.71 12.67
CA GLN A 223 -3.93 18.17 12.80
C GLN A 223 -5.28 18.72 13.27
N GLU A 224 -6.40 17.99 13.14
CA GLU A 224 -7.69 18.46 13.67
C GLU A 224 -7.93 18.02 15.12
N LEU A 225 -7.47 16.83 15.53
CA LEU A 225 -7.65 16.39 16.92
C LEU A 225 -6.72 17.10 17.92
N SER A 226 -5.63 17.72 17.45
CA SER A 226 -4.74 18.54 18.28
C SER A 226 -5.21 20.00 18.41
N GLY A 227 -6.10 20.47 17.51
CA GLY A 227 -6.75 21.78 17.64
C GLY A 227 -8.02 21.75 18.50
N VAL A 228 -8.68 20.60 18.62
CA VAL A 228 -9.93 20.45 19.41
C VAL A 228 -9.65 20.14 20.89
N ILE A 229 -8.45 19.70 21.26
CA ILE A 229 -8.11 19.32 22.65
C ILE A 229 -7.35 20.45 23.40
N VAL A 230 -7.13 21.61 22.79
CA VAL A 230 -6.36 22.72 23.40
C VAL A 230 -7.23 23.94 23.77
N GLU A 231 -8.56 23.88 23.61
CA GLU A 231 -9.49 24.96 24.04
C GLU A 231 -10.48 24.57 25.15
N GLU A 232 -10.27 23.46 25.88
CA GLU A 232 -10.78 23.36 27.26
C GLU A 232 -9.71 23.91 28.22
N ASN A 233 -9.47 25.22 28.13
CA ASN A 233 -8.86 25.95 29.24
C ASN A 233 -9.85 25.93 30.40
N VAL A 234 -9.58 25.06 31.36
CA VAL A 234 -9.45 25.36 32.78
C VAL A 234 -9.98 26.76 33.12
N ASP A 235 -11.24 26.87 33.56
CA ASP A 235 -11.77 27.90 34.48
C ASP A 235 -13.31 27.87 34.61
N GLU A 236 -14.03 26.73 34.52
CA GLU A 236 -15.48 26.79 34.77
C GLU A 236 -16.18 25.47 35.16
N VAL A 237 -15.65 24.68 36.09
CA VAL A 237 -16.45 23.63 36.77
C VAL A 237 -16.02 23.47 38.22
N LEU A 238 -16.34 24.45 39.07
CA LEU A 238 -16.15 24.33 40.52
C LEU A 238 -17.10 25.25 41.31
N VAL A 239 -18.39 25.30 40.95
CA VAL A 239 -19.41 25.98 41.76
C VAL A 239 -20.74 25.22 41.68
N CYS A 240 -21.29 24.91 42.85
CA CYS A 240 -22.64 24.40 43.12
C CYS A 240 -22.92 22.89 42.89
N SER A 241 -22.35 22.05 43.75
CA SER A 241 -23.02 20.81 44.18
C SER A 241 -22.54 20.47 45.58
N ASN A 242 -23.26 20.98 46.57
CA ASN A 242 -23.44 20.46 47.94
C ASN A 242 -24.20 21.52 48.75
N ASP A 243 -25.48 21.71 48.43
CA ASP A 243 -26.44 22.02 49.48
C ASP A 243 -26.93 20.68 50.01
N SER A 244 -26.32 20.30 51.12
CA SER A 244 -26.66 19.18 51.97
C SER A 244 -28.05 19.37 52.60
N SER A 245 -28.85 18.32 52.49
CA SER A 245 -29.58 17.68 53.58
C SER A 245 -30.69 18.44 54.34
N GLU A 246 -31.83 17.75 54.38
CA GLU A 246 -32.74 17.61 55.53
C GLU A 246 -33.71 18.77 55.84
N ASN A 247 -34.90 18.66 55.25
CA ASN A 247 -36.15 19.07 55.89
C ASN A 247 -36.97 17.81 56.19
N GLY A 248 -37.07 17.46 57.47
CA GLY A 248 -37.85 16.33 57.95
C GLY A 248 -37.76 16.17 59.46
N GLU A 249 -38.73 16.75 60.15
CA GLU A 249 -39.24 16.36 61.47
C GLU A 249 -38.54 16.87 62.74
N GLU A 250 -39.27 17.80 63.38
CA GLU A 250 -39.62 17.87 64.81
C GLU A 250 -38.52 17.97 65.91
N GLY A 251 -38.63 19.04 66.69
CA GLY A 251 -38.67 18.87 68.14
C GLY A 251 -37.45 19.30 68.98
N ASN A 252 -37.41 20.61 69.26
CA ASN A 252 -37.22 21.18 70.61
C ASN A 252 -35.82 21.18 71.31
N SER A 253 -35.34 22.41 71.54
CA SER A 253 -34.71 22.93 72.79
C SER A 253 -33.19 22.88 73.03
N LYS A 254 -32.59 24.08 72.84
CA LYS A 254 -31.66 24.84 73.72
C LYS A 254 -30.13 24.58 73.78
N ASN A 255 -29.43 25.65 73.36
CA ASN A 255 -28.29 26.38 73.97
C ASN A 255 -26.82 25.91 73.84
N ASP A 256 -26.06 26.81 73.17
CA ASP A 256 -24.83 27.49 73.58
C ASP A 256 -23.42 26.84 73.48
N ASP A 257 -22.68 27.36 72.49
CA ASP A 257 -21.31 27.94 72.52
C ASP A 257 -20.00 27.10 72.67
N LYS A 258 -19.24 27.12 71.54
CA LYS A 258 -17.80 27.43 71.35
C LYS A 258 -16.64 26.50 71.80
N LYS A 259 -16.01 25.92 70.75
CA LYS A 259 -14.59 26.02 70.29
C LYS A 259 -13.38 25.43 71.07
N THR A 260 -12.75 24.42 70.41
CA THR A 260 -11.35 24.39 69.87
C THR A 260 -10.19 23.69 70.62
N ILE A 261 -9.81 22.51 70.10
CA ILE A 261 -8.50 21.93 69.63
C ILE A 261 -7.22 21.96 70.50
N LEU A 262 -6.55 20.80 70.59
CA LEU A 262 -5.18 20.56 71.10
C LEU A 262 -4.34 19.64 70.16
N ASN A 263 -3.07 20.05 69.90
CA ASN A 263 -1.77 19.34 69.69
C ASN A 263 -1.68 17.96 68.96
N GLY A 264 -0.62 17.55 68.22
CA GLY A 264 0.79 17.95 68.05
C GLY A 264 1.74 16.71 68.12
N LYS A 265 2.89 16.72 67.38
CA LYS A 265 4.15 15.90 67.46
C LYS A 265 4.38 14.70 66.47
N THR A 266 5.30 14.77 65.47
CA THR A 266 6.79 14.44 65.36
C THR A 266 7.16 12.93 65.40
N SER A 267 8.16 12.32 64.72
CA SER A 267 9.25 12.64 63.74
C SER A 267 10.04 11.33 63.39
N GLN A 268 10.99 11.41 62.42
CA GLN A 268 12.17 10.54 62.08
C GLN A 268 11.95 9.35 61.08
N ASN A 269 12.59 9.22 59.90
CA ASN A 269 13.98 9.28 59.34
C ASN A 269 14.61 7.87 59.10
N ASN A 270 14.89 7.51 57.82
CA ASN A 270 16.13 6.87 57.30
C ASN A 270 15.99 6.24 55.88
N THR A 271 16.91 6.61 54.98
CA THR A 271 17.18 6.15 53.58
C THR A 271 18.25 5.02 53.55
N PRO A 272 18.80 4.48 52.42
CA PRO A 272 18.36 4.31 51.00
C PRO A 272 18.67 2.91 50.36
N THR A 273 18.34 2.76 49.05
CA THR A 273 19.04 2.02 47.95
C THR A 273 18.50 0.67 47.42
N LEU A 274 18.41 0.63 46.06
CA LEU A 274 18.48 -0.49 45.08
C LEU A 274 17.17 -1.10 44.49
N THR A 275 17.16 -1.02 43.14
CA THR A 275 16.66 -1.97 42.11
C THR A 275 15.18 -2.04 41.67
N ARG A 276 15.05 -1.96 40.32
CA ARG A 276 13.98 -2.43 39.40
C ARG A 276 12.68 -1.61 39.29
N SER A 277 12.49 -1.03 38.10
CA SER A 277 11.19 -0.58 37.56
C SER A 277 10.72 -1.54 36.46
N PRO A 278 9.51 -2.14 36.57
CA PRO A 278 8.74 -2.66 35.45
C PRO A 278 7.57 -1.73 35.08
N SER A 279 7.22 -1.77 33.78
CA SER A 279 6.11 -1.15 33.04
C SER A 279 4.72 -1.13 33.67
N PRO A 280 3.83 -0.22 33.23
CA PRO A 280 2.37 -0.44 33.22
C PRO A 280 1.76 -0.42 31.80
N GLN A 281 1.01 -1.48 31.45
CA GLN A 281 -0.04 -1.45 30.42
C GLN A 281 -1.34 -0.87 31.01
N PRO A 282 -2.24 -0.30 30.19
CA PRO A 282 -3.67 -0.35 30.47
C PRO A 282 -4.45 -1.13 29.40
N ILE A 283 -5.27 -2.04 29.90
CA ILE A 283 -6.40 -2.71 29.24
C ILE A 283 -7.54 -1.70 29.10
N GLY A 284 -8.19 -1.62 27.93
CA GLY A 284 -9.33 -0.71 27.74
C GLY A 284 -10.08 -0.88 26.41
N GLN A 285 -11.06 -1.79 26.43
CA GLN A 285 -12.30 -1.83 25.63
C GLN A 285 -12.28 -1.76 24.08
N GLN A 286 -12.62 -2.90 23.48
CA GLN A 286 -13.31 -3.00 22.19
C GLN A 286 -14.66 -2.27 22.23
N LYS A 287 -14.90 -1.34 21.30
CA LYS A 287 -16.26 -0.95 20.87
C LYS A 287 -16.47 -1.33 19.40
N ARG A 288 -17.32 -2.35 19.20
CA ARG A 288 -17.94 -2.73 17.93
C ARG A 288 -18.86 -1.58 17.47
N TYR A 289 -18.69 -1.11 16.24
CA TYR A 289 -19.71 -0.36 15.53
C TYR A 289 -20.61 -1.35 14.76
N GLN A 290 -21.83 -1.55 15.28
CA GLN A 290 -23.00 -2.02 14.53
C GLN A 290 -24.07 -0.97 14.81
N VAL A 291 -24.35 -0.13 13.82
CA VAL A 291 -25.48 0.80 13.86
C VAL A 291 -26.65 0.05 13.22
N GLU A 292 -27.47 -0.56 14.06
CA GLU A 292 -28.78 -1.08 13.69
C GLU A 292 -29.71 0.09 13.37
N THR A 293 -30.13 0.16 12.12
CA THR A 293 -31.31 0.91 11.70
C THR A 293 -32.54 0.09 12.05
N ASN A 294 -33.23 0.42 13.15
CA ASN A 294 -34.62 0.04 13.39
C ASN A 294 -35.33 1.22 14.07
N VAL A 295 -35.84 2.13 13.24
CA VAL A 295 -36.80 3.15 13.66
C VAL A 295 -38.15 2.46 13.82
N ALA A 296 -38.51 2.22 15.07
CA ALA A 296 -39.85 2.21 15.65
C ALA A 296 -41.04 1.92 14.69
N ARG A 297 -41.41 0.64 14.59
CA ARG A 297 -42.83 0.22 14.59
C ARG A 297 -43.08 -0.34 15.99
N GLU A 298 -43.80 0.39 16.82
CA GLU A 298 -44.73 -0.11 17.85
C GLU A 298 -45.21 1.07 18.70
N GLY A 299 -46.50 1.29 18.62
CA GLY A 299 -47.27 2.34 19.26
C GLY A 299 -48.72 2.02 18.98
N THR A 300 -49.12 0.81 19.40
CA THR A 300 -50.50 0.37 19.55
C THR A 300 -51.10 1.08 20.75
N GLU A 301 -52.04 1.98 20.49
CA GLU A 301 -53.33 2.18 21.18
C GLU A 301 -54.24 3.01 20.25
#